data_AF-A0A1Y1S7H6-F1
#
_entry.id   AF-A0A1Y1S7H6-F1
#
_cell.length_a   1.000
_cell.length_b   1.000
_cell.length_c   1.000
_cell.angle_alpha   90.00
_cell.angle_beta   90.00
_cell.angle_gamma   90.00
#
_symmetry.space_group_name_H-M   'P 1'
#
loop_
_entity.id
_entity.type
_entity.pdbx_description
1 polymer ?
#
loop_
_entity_poly.entity_id
_entity_poly.type
_entity_poly.pdbx_seq_one_letter_code
_entity_poly.pdbx_strand_id
1 'polypeptide(L)'
;MDDLIFLYENPERLNDLIDEFRAKRSYADEITELKSMIEKDDAERMRIIFYVKILSKCVVKKSDVTEFHSTVLREVGRRNSIKNGILVLNMINSLGEGRAFVPVVFEALKLLAAVVATRPKAQISRKFSLDRIKITSDDMQSVELQLFLVEEAIGVIRRSMSAHSKSIGFPELAEAVNRELRKAKVGDFKEVVGSLVNRIEKRRLLILKEREEAFRKEDVLDENKVREFEKKIGSVEM
;
A
#
# COMPACT_ATOMS: atom_id res chain seq x y z
N MET A 1 25.33 -13.12 5.70
CA MET A 1 24.68 -13.77 4.54
C MET A 1 23.99 -15.06 4.99
N ASP A 2 24.65 -15.85 5.86
CA ASP A 2 24.06 -17.00 6.54
C ASP A 2 22.91 -16.64 7.49
N ASP A 3 22.97 -15.48 8.15
CA ASP A 3 21.91 -15.02 9.08
C ASP A 3 20.55 -14.82 8.38
N LEU A 4 20.54 -14.52 7.08
CA LEU A 4 19.32 -14.23 6.32
C LEU A 4 18.66 -15.47 5.71
N ILE A 5 19.44 -16.51 5.42
CA ILE A 5 18.92 -17.85 5.09
C ILE A 5 18.40 -18.50 6.38
N PHE A 6 19.13 -18.35 7.49
CA PHE A 6 18.67 -18.77 8.81
C PHE A 6 17.36 -18.08 9.24
N LEU A 7 17.17 -16.80 8.87
CA LEU A 7 15.94 -16.03 9.11
C LEU A 7 14.71 -16.51 8.33
N TYR A 8 14.93 -17.04 7.12
CA TYR A 8 13.88 -17.69 6.34
C TYR A 8 13.35 -18.93 7.07
N GLU A 9 14.22 -19.61 7.81
CA GLU A 9 13.88 -20.83 8.55
C GLU A 9 13.36 -20.58 9.98
N ASN A 10 13.50 -19.36 10.52
CA ASN A 10 13.16 -19.03 11.92
C ASN A 10 12.39 -17.69 12.06
N PRO A 11 11.14 -17.59 11.56
CA PRO A 11 10.36 -16.34 11.50
C PRO A 11 10.05 -15.71 12.86
N GLU A 12 10.04 -16.47 13.95
CA GLU A 12 9.89 -16.01 15.33
C GLU A 12 11.01 -15.08 15.81
N ARG A 13 12.18 -15.11 15.16
CA ARG A 13 13.34 -14.25 15.51
C ARG A 13 13.35 -12.91 14.77
N LEU A 14 12.30 -12.61 14.00
CA LEU A 14 12.20 -11.39 13.21
C LEU A 14 12.34 -10.11 14.06
N ASN A 15 11.78 -10.09 15.26
CA ASN A 15 11.84 -8.90 16.13
C ASN A 15 13.25 -8.66 16.67
N ASP A 16 13.95 -9.70 17.11
CA ASP A 16 15.33 -9.60 17.60
C ASP A 16 16.28 -9.04 16.52
N LEU A 17 16.06 -9.45 15.27
CA LEU A 17 16.87 -9.02 14.13
C LEU A 17 16.49 -7.63 13.60
N ILE A 18 15.23 -7.21 13.74
CA ILE A 18 14.87 -5.80 13.54
C ILE A 18 15.66 -4.92 14.51
N ASP A 19 15.80 -5.34 15.76
CA ASP A 19 16.54 -4.58 16.77
C ASP A 19 18.05 -4.57 16.51
N GLU A 20 18.62 -5.67 16.01
CA GLU A 20 20.02 -5.70 15.55
C GLU A 20 20.26 -4.81 14.33
N PHE A 21 19.36 -4.87 13.32
CA PHE A 21 19.49 -4.05 12.11
C PHE A 21 19.36 -2.56 12.42
N ARG A 22 18.49 -2.18 13.37
CA ARG A 22 18.29 -0.79 13.81
C ARG A 22 19.56 -0.09 14.30
N ALA A 23 20.59 -0.85 14.72
CA ALA A 23 21.86 -0.29 15.15
C ALA A 23 22.72 0.28 14.00
N LYS A 24 22.36 0.02 12.73
CA LYS A 24 23.12 0.46 11.55
C LYS A 24 22.96 1.97 11.30
N ARG A 25 24.07 2.61 10.90
CA ARG A 25 24.12 4.06 10.58
C ARG A 25 23.58 4.40 9.18
N SER A 26 23.60 3.44 8.25
CA SER A 26 23.06 3.57 6.89
C SER A 26 22.63 2.20 6.37
N TYR A 27 21.68 2.20 5.43
CA TYR A 27 21.15 0.98 4.79
C TYR A 27 21.40 0.95 3.28
N ALA A 28 22.34 1.74 2.77
CA ALA A 28 22.58 1.88 1.32
C ALA A 28 22.99 0.55 0.68
N ASP A 29 23.81 -0.25 1.35
CA ASP A 29 24.26 -1.55 0.87
C ASP A 29 23.10 -2.55 0.82
N GLU A 30 22.25 -2.58 1.85
CA GLU A 30 21.06 -3.44 1.91
C GLU A 30 20.00 -3.05 0.87
N ILE A 31 19.84 -1.75 0.61
CA ILE A 31 18.94 -1.26 -0.46
C ILE A 31 19.49 -1.66 -1.83
N THR A 32 20.81 -1.57 -2.02
CA THR A 32 21.48 -2.02 -3.25
C THR A 32 21.34 -3.52 -3.45
N GLU A 33 21.47 -4.31 -2.38
CA GLU A 33 21.24 -5.76 -2.43
C GLU A 33 19.77 -6.08 -2.77
N LEU A 34 18.81 -5.41 -2.11
CA LEU A 34 17.39 -5.54 -2.44
C LEU A 34 17.14 -5.28 -3.93
N LYS A 35 17.73 -4.21 -4.46
CA LYS A 35 17.63 -3.88 -5.88
C LYS A 35 18.19 -5.00 -6.76
N SER A 36 19.38 -5.53 -6.43
CA SER A 36 19.99 -6.64 -7.17
C SER A 36 19.13 -7.91 -7.12
N MET A 37 18.55 -8.24 -5.97
CA MET A 37 17.66 -9.39 -5.82
C MET A 37 16.39 -9.23 -6.66
N ILE A 38 15.79 -8.04 -6.63
CA ILE A 38 14.58 -7.75 -7.38
C ILE A 38 14.80 -7.88 -8.90
N GLU A 39 15.97 -7.46 -9.39
CA GLU A 39 16.33 -7.48 -10.81
C GLU A 39 16.59 -8.89 -11.35
N LYS A 40 16.98 -9.83 -10.47
CA LYS A 40 17.12 -11.23 -10.83
C LYS A 40 15.75 -11.91 -10.79
N ASP A 41 15.21 -12.26 -11.95
CA ASP A 41 13.87 -12.85 -12.05
C ASP A 41 13.80 -14.30 -11.47
N ASP A 42 14.95 -14.85 -11.08
CA ASP A 42 15.10 -16.12 -10.33
C ASP A 42 14.97 -15.96 -8.80
N ALA A 43 14.93 -14.73 -8.28
CA ALA A 43 14.93 -14.50 -6.86
C ALA A 43 13.66 -15.03 -6.18
N GLU A 44 13.84 -15.69 -5.04
CA GLU A 44 12.73 -16.18 -4.25
C GLU A 44 11.87 -15.01 -3.75
N ARG A 45 10.63 -14.92 -4.25
CA ARG A 45 9.65 -13.89 -3.89
C ARG A 45 9.50 -13.69 -2.38
N MET A 46 9.68 -14.77 -1.59
CA MET A 46 9.62 -14.73 -0.14
C MET A 46 10.78 -13.94 0.47
N ARG A 47 12.00 -14.10 -0.06
CA ARG A 47 13.18 -13.34 0.36
C ARG A 47 12.99 -11.84 0.08
N ILE A 48 12.40 -11.48 -1.06
CA ILE A 48 12.05 -10.08 -1.37
C ILE A 48 11.07 -9.53 -0.32
N ILE A 49 9.99 -10.24 -0.04
CA ILE A 49 9.00 -9.82 0.97
C ILE A 49 9.65 -9.62 2.34
N PHE A 50 10.52 -10.56 2.73
CA PHE A 50 11.20 -10.51 3.99
C PHE A 50 12.14 -9.30 4.10
N TYR A 51 12.96 -9.04 3.08
CA TYR A 51 13.83 -7.86 3.04
C TYR A 51 13.04 -6.55 3.11
N VAL A 52 11.96 -6.45 2.34
CA VAL A 52 11.13 -5.24 2.34
C VAL A 52 10.51 -5.01 3.73
N LYS A 53 10.08 -6.08 4.43
CA LYS A 53 9.53 -5.99 5.81
C LYS A 53 10.58 -5.55 6.83
N ILE A 54 11.83 -6.02 6.72
CA ILE A 54 12.90 -5.58 7.63
C ILE A 54 13.24 -4.12 7.36
N LEU A 55 13.54 -3.78 6.11
CA LEU A 55 13.97 -2.43 5.74
C LEU A 55 12.91 -1.39 6.06
N SER A 56 11.61 -1.70 5.87
CA SER A 56 10.56 -0.75 6.22
C SER A 56 10.47 -0.43 7.71
N LYS A 57 10.98 -1.29 8.59
CA LYS A 57 11.02 -1.07 10.04
C LYS A 57 12.34 -0.47 10.55
N CYS A 58 13.40 -0.53 9.74
CA CYS A 58 14.75 -0.18 10.15
C CYS A 58 15.26 1.11 9.49
N VAL A 59 14.82 1.41 8.27
CA VAL A 59 15.29 2.58 7.51
C VAL A 59 14.66 3.86 8.06
N VAL A 60 15.45 4.66 8.78
CA VAL A 60 14.99 5.91 9.43
C VAL A 60 15.52 7.17 8.75
N LYS A 61 16.73 7.10 8.17
CA LYS A 61 17.41 8.25 7.54
C LYS A 61 16.66 8.68 6.29
N LYS A 62 16.36 9.98 6.16
CA LYS A 62 15.51 10.53 5.08
C LYS A 62 15.94 10.12 3.67
N SER A 63 17.25 10.16 3.37
CA SER A 63 17.79 9.74 2.06
C SER A 63 17.47 8.27 1.77
N ASP A 64 17.73 7.42 2.75
CA ASP A 64 17.63 5.97 2.65
C ASP A 64 16.14 5.58 2.55
N VAL A 65 15.24 6.27 3.27
CA VAL A 65 13.78 6.10 3.15
C VAL A 65 13.33 6.41 1.72
N THR A 66 13.77 7.52 1.14
CA THR A 66 13.41 7.91 -0.23
C THR A 66 13.90 6.88 -1.24
N GLU A 67 15.14 6.41 -1.11
CA GLU A 67 15.72 5.41 -2.01
C GLU A 67 15.03 4.05 -1.89
N PHE A 68 14.78 3.59 -0.65
CA PHE A 68 14.04 2.37 -0.35
C PHE A 68 12.63 2.41 -0.95
N HIS A 69 11.86 3.46 -0.66
CA HIS A 69 10.50 3.61 -1.20
C HIS A 69 10.50 3.65 -2.72
N SER A 70 11.43 4.39 -3.33
CA SER A 70 11.52 4.48 -4.80
C SER A 70 11.84 3.12 -5.43
N THR A 71 12.73 2.34 -4.81
CA THR A 71 13.11 1.00 -5.28
C THR A 71 11.93 0.04 -5.21
N VAL A 72 11.22 0.00 -4.07
CA VAL A 72 10.06 -0.88 -3.89
C VAL A 72 8.90 -0.47 -4.79
N LEU A 73 8.58 0.83 -4.89
CA LEU A 73 7.47 1.31 -5.71
C LEU A 73 7.72 1.09 -7.20
N ARG A 74 8.96 1.28 -7.68
CA ARG A 74 9.34 0.92 -9.05
C ARG A 74 9.03 -0.55 -9.33
N GLU A 75 9.32 -1.43 -8.38
CA GLU A 75 9.10 -2.85 -8.56
C GLU A 75 7.63 -3.27 -8.48
N VAL A 76 6.90 -2.69 -7.53
CA VAL A 76 5.45 -2.80 -7.46
C VAL A 76 4.83 -2.45 -8.81
N GLY A 77 5.21 -1.30 -9.39
CA GLY A 77 4.70 -0.85 -10.68
C GLY A 77 5.01 -1.80 -11.84
N ARG A 78 6.22 -2.39 -11.87
CA ARG A 78 6.61 -3.37 -12.92
C ARG A 78 5.86 -4.69 -12.80
N ARG A 79 5.56 -5.12 -11.56
CA ARG A 79 4.92 -6.41 -11.30
C ARG A 79 3.40 -6.34 -11.17
N ASN A 80 2.78 -5.16 -11.30
CA ASN A 80 1.37 -4.91 -10.99
C ASN A 80 0.41 -5.71 -11.91
N SER A 81 0.09 -6.94 -11.49
CA SER A 81 -0.69 -7.93 -12.23
C SER A 81 -1.24 -8.99 -11.27
N ILE A 82 -2.28 -9.71 -11.67
CA ILE A 82 -2.88 -10.78 -10.85
C ILE A 82 -1.85 -11.85 -10.44
N LYS A 83 -0.97 -12.27 -11.36
CA LYS A 83 0.08 -13.28 -11.12
C LYS A 83 1.02 -12.91 -9.95
N ASN A 84 1.20 -11.62 -9.73
CA ASN A 84 2.07 -11.09 -8.67
C ASN A 84 1.27 -10.37 -7.58
N GLY A 85 -0.06 -10.45 -7.57
CA GLY A 85 -0.91 -9.65 -6.69
C GLY A 85 -0.55 -9.81 -5.22
N ILE A 86 -0.30 -11.04 -4.77
CA ILE A 86 0.12 -11.33 -3.39
C ILE A 86 1.48 -10.72 -3.05
N LEU A 87 2.44 -10.81 -3.97
CA LEU A 87 3.77 -10.19 -3.79
C LEU A 87 3.66 -8.66 -3.73
N VAL A 88 2.91 -8.07 -4.66
CA VAL A 88 2.66 -6.62 -4.73
C VAL A 88 2.00 -6.13 -3.44
N LEU A 89 0.96 -6.81 -2.97
CA LEU A 89 0.26 -6.45 -1.73
C LEU A 89 1.19 -6.56 -0.51
N ASN A 90 2.03 -7.58 -0.42
CA ASN A 90 3.01 -7.69 0.67
C ASN A 90 4.01 -6.51 0.65
N MET A 91 4.53 -6.15 -0.52
CA MET A 91 5.46 -5.03 -0.65
C MET A 91 4.78 -3.71 -0.27
N ILE A 92 3.58 -3.45 -0.79
CA ILE A 92 2.81 -2.24 -0.48
C ILE A 92 2.47 -2.17 1.01
N ASN A 93 1.97 -3.25 1.61
CA ASN A 93 1.65 -3.31 3.04
C ASN A 93 2.88 -3.03 3.91
N SER A 94 4.07 -3.38 3.43
CA SER A 94 5.31 -3.16 4.17
C SER A 94 5.76 -1.70 4.13
N LEU A 95 5.41 -0.92 3.09
CA LEU A 95 5.72 0.51 3.02
C LEU A 95 4.92 1.35 4.03
N GLY A 96 3.82 0.80 4.56
CA GLY A 96 2.98 1.43 5.57
C GLY A 96 2.29 2.71 5.11
N GLU A 97 1.71 3.43 6.08
CA GLU A 97 0.99 4.71 5.89
C GLU A 97 1.95 5.92 5.93
N GLY A 98 3.22 5.70 5.61
CA GLY A 98 4.26 6.71 5.69
C GLY A 98 4.23 7.71 4.52
N ARG A 99 5.37 8.36 4.26
CA ARG A 99 5.51 9.37 3.20
C ARG A 99 5.20 8.88 1.77
N ALA A 100 5.14 7.57 1.56
CA ALA A 100 4.82 6.95 0.27
C ALA A 100 3.32 6.65 0.07
N PHE A 101 2.43 7.13 0.96
CA PHE A 101 1.01 6.78 0.92
C PHE A 101 0.33 7.08 -0.42
N VAL A 102 0.61 8.23 -1.05
CA VAL A 102 -0.01 8.58 -2.34
C VAL A 102 0.38 7.55 -3.42
N PRO A 103 1.69 7.30 -3.69
CA PRO A 103 2.09 6.22 -4.58
C PRO A 103 1.49 4.86 -4.22
N VAL A 104 1.48 4.50 -2.94
CA VAL A 104 0.92 3.24 -2.43
C VAL A 104 -0.55 3.07 -2.81
N VAL A 105 -1.38 4.10 -2.59
CA VAL A 105 -2.81 4.08 -2.93
C VAL A 105 -3.00 3.89 -4.44
N PHE A 106 -2.22 4.60 -5.26
CA PHE A 106 -2.35 4.47 -6.72
C PHE A 106 -1.88 3.12 -7.24
N GLU A 107 -0.86 2.51 -6.64
CA GLU A 107 -0.45 1.14 -7.00
C GLU A 107 -1.50 0.10 -6.57
N ALA A 108 -2.14 0.28 -5.41
CA ALA A 108 -3.26 -0.55 -5.00
C ALA A 108 -4.49 -0.39 -5.93
N LEU A 109 -4.78 0.83 -6.39
CA LEU A 109 -5.83 1.10 -7.39
C LEU A 109 -5.54 0.44 -8.74
N LYS A 110 -4.29 0.47 -9.20
CA LYS A 110 -3.88 -0.23 -10.42
C LYS A 110 -4.05 -1.74 -10.30
N LEU A 111 -3.69 -2.32 -9.15
CA LEU A 111 -3.90 -3.74 -8.90
C LEU A 111 -5.39 -4.08 -8.89
N LEU A 112 -6.19 -3.28 -8.18
CA LEU A 112 -7.65 -3.42 -8.15
C LEU A 112 -8.24 -3.39 -9.58
N ALA A 113 -7.84 -2.42 -10.40
CA ALA A 113 -8.28 -2.33 -11.78
C ALA A 113 -7.88 -3.55 -12.62
N ALA A 114 -6.66 -4.05 -12.46
CA ALA A 114 -6.19 -5.25 -13.16
C ALA A 114 -6.98 -6.51 -12.77
N VAL A 115 -7.29 -6.65 -11.48
CA VAL A 115 -8.08 -7.79 -10.97
C VAL A 115 -9.51 -7.71 -11.50
N VAL A 116 -10.17 -6.56 -11.37
CA VAL A 116 -11.56 -6.34 -11.76
C VAL A 116 -11.78 -6.44 -13.28
N ALA A 117 -10.77 -6.11 -14.09
CA ALA A 117 -10.84 -6.26 -15.54
C ALA A 117 -10.84 -7.74 -15.98
N THR A 118 -10.43 -8.66 -15.10
CA THR A 118 -10.35 -10.09 -15.42
C THR A 118 -11.65 -10.77 -15.04
N ARG A 119 -12.28 -11.46 -15.98
CA ARG A 119 -13.45 -12.29 -15.68
C ARG A 119 -13.00 -13.63 -15.09
N PRO A 120 -13.44 -14.00 -13.87
CA PRO A 120 -13.14 -15.32 -13.32
C PRO A 120 -13.84 -16.40 -14.17
N LYS A 121 -13.25 -17.59 -14.20
CA LYS A 121 -13.76 -18.73 -14.99
C LYS A 121 -14.12 -19.95 -14.14
N ALA A 122 -13.63 -20.01 -12.91
CA ALA A 122 -13.86 -21.16 -12.04
C ALA A 122 -14.02 -20.73 -10.58
N GLN A 123 -14.83 -21.49 -9.85
CA GLN A 123 -14.87 -21.48 -8.40
C GLN A 123 -14.13 -22.71 -7.91
N ILE A 124 -13.12 -22.53 -7.06
CA ILE A 124 -12.21 -23.62 -6.62
C ILE A 124 -12.26 -23.87 -5.11
N SER A 125 -13.12 -23.16 -4.37
CA SER A 125 -13.36 -23.30 -2.93
C SER A 125 -12.10 -23.25 -2.08
N ARG A 126 -11.11 -22.48 -2.52
CA ARG A 126 -9.78 -22.37 -1.93
C ARG A 126 -9.63 -21.04 -1.21
N LYS A 127 -9.12 -21.06 0.02
CA LYS A 127 -8.78 -19.85 0.75
C LYS A 127 -7.39 -19.34 0.35
N PHE A 128 -7.28 -18.03 0.13
CA PHE A 128 -6.02 -17.34 -0.13
C PHE A 128 -5.60 -16.51 1.08
N SER A 129 -4.28 -16.29 1.22
CA SER A 129 -3.66 -15.45 2.24
C SER A 129 -2.41 -14.78 1.68
N LEU A 130 -1.92 -13.74 2.36
CA LEU A 130 -0.70 -13.03 1.96
C LEU A 130 0.56 -13.90 2.03
N ASP A 131 0.54 -15.00 2.78
CA ASP A 131 1.67 -15.93 2.90
C ASP A 131 1.77 -16.87 1.69
N ARG A 132 0.69 -17.02 0.91
CA ARG A 132 0.64 -17.90 -0.26
C ARG A 132 1.19 -17.22 -1.50
N ILE A 133 2.49 -16.99 -1.53
CA ILE A 133 3.15 -16.17 -2.57
C ILE A 133 3.13 -16.83 -3.97
N LYS A 134 2.98 -18.17 -4.03
CA LYS A 134 2.91 -18.93 -5.29
C LYS A 134 1.46 -19.02 -5.76
N ILE A 135 1.21 -18.44 -6.93
CA ILE A 135 -0.09 -18.42 -7.63
C ILE A 135 0.05 -19.27 -8.90
N THR A 136 -0.80 -20.28 -9.06
CA THR A 136 -0.83 -21.10 -10.28
C THR A 136 -1.69 -20.47 -11.38
N SER A 137 -1.63 -21.02 -12.59
CA SER A 137 -2.50 -20.58 -13.69
C SER A 137 -3.99 -20.73 -13.38
N ASP A 138 -4.36 -21.81 -12.68
CA ASP A 138 -5.74 -22.07 -12.26
C ASP A 138 -6.18 -21.07 -11.18
N ASP A 139 -5.30 -20.75 -10.24
CA ASP A 139 -5.56 -19.74 -9.21
C ASP A 139 -5.89 -18.37 -9.84
N MET A 140 -5.19 -17.99 -10.93
CA MET A 140 -5.45 -16.69 -11.61
C MET A 140 -6.84 -16.56 -12.22
N GLN A 141 -7.50 -17.68 -12.53
CA GLN A 141 -8.84 -17.70 -13.10
C GLN A 141 -9.93 -17.95 -12.05
N SER A 142 -9.54 -18.05 -10.77
CA SER A 142 -10.43 -18.36 -9.67
C SER A 142 -11.12 -17.11 -9.11
N VAL A 143 -12.40 -17.26 -8.76
CA VAL A 143 -13.20 -16.22 -8.08
C VAL A 143 -12.57 -15.88 -6.73
N GLU A 144 -12.09 -16.86 -5.99
CA GLU A 144 -11.54 -16.71 -4.63
C GLU A 144 -10.25 -15.90 -4.60
N LEU A 145 -9.34 -16.10 -5.56
CA LEU A 145 -8.13 -15.27 -5.64
C LEU A 145 -8.49 -13.82 -5.95
N GLN A 146 -9.42 -13.59 -6.90
CA GLN A 146 -9.82 -12.25 -7.27
C GLN A 146 -10.49 -11.52 -6.11
N LEU A 147 -11.43 -12.18 -5.41
CA LEU A 147 -12.04 -11.64 -4.19
C LEU A 147 -10.98 -11.27 -3.16
N PHE A 148 -10.06 -12.19 -2.87
CA PHE A 148 -8.97 -11.95 -1.93
C PHE A 148 -8.12 -10.74 -2.31
N LEU A 149 -7.67 -10.65 -3.57
CA LEU A 149 -6.86 -9.52 -4.04
C LEU A 149 -7.62 -8.20 -4.01
N VAL A 150 -8.93 -8.21 -4.32
CA VAL A 150 -9.78 -7.02 -4.23
C VAL A 150 -9.94 -6.56 -2.79
N GLU A 151 -10.26 -7.46 -1.87
CA GLU A 151 -10.43 -7.14 -0.45
C GLU A 151 -9.15 -6.57 0.15
N GLU A 152 -7.99 -7.18 -0.15
CA GLU A 152 -6.69 -6.68 0.31
C GLU A 152 -6.34 -5.31 -0.29
N ALA A 153 -6.55 -5.11 -1.60
CA ALA A 153 -6.31 -3.83 -2.25
C ALA A 153 -7.22 -2.73 -1.69
N ILE A 154 -8.50 -3.03 -1.48
CA ILE A 154 -9.45 -2.11 -0.83
C ILE A 154 -9.01 -1.81 0.60
N GLY A 155 -8.54 -2.81 1.34
CA GLY A 155 -7.99 -2.65 2.69
C GLY A 155 -6.81 -1.67 2.73
N VAL A 156 -5.88 -1.78 1.77
CA VAL A 156 -4.74 -0.86 1.61
C VAL A 156 -5.22 0.57 1.33
N ILE A 157 -6.13 0.74 0.37
CA ILE A 157 -6.67 2.06 0.00
C ILE A 157 -7.36 2.68 1.21
N ARG A 158 -8.22 1.91 1.90
CA ARG A 158 -8.97 2.35 3.07
C ARG A 158 -8.08 2.81 4.20
N ARG A 159 -7.06 2.02 4.56
CA ARG A 159 -6.05 2.36 5.58
C ARG A 159 -5.33 3.65 5.22
N SER A 160 -4.79 3.73 4.01
CA SER A 160 -4.04 4.89 3.53
C SER A 160 -4.91 6.16 3.51
N MET A 161 -6.16 6.07 3.04
CA MET A 161 -7.06 7.22 3.01
C MET A 161 -7.49 7.64 4.43
N SER A 162 -7.64 6.68 5.36
CA SER A 162 -7.94 6.96 6.78
C SER A 162 -6.78 7.67 7.47
N ALA A 163 -5.54 7.24 7.23
CA ALA A 163 -4.32 7.84 7.80
C ALA A 163 -4.19 9.33 7.46
N HIS A 164 -4.60 9.70 6.25
CA HIS A 164 -4.54 11.07 5.75
C HIS A 164 -5.89 11.78 5.78
N SER A 165 -6.89 11.20 6.46
CA SER A 165 -8.26 11.69 6.44
C SER A 165 -8.44 13.06 7.05
N LYS A 166 -7.45 13.57 7.80
CA LYS A 166 -7.46 14.89 8.44
C LYS A 166 -6.70 15.95 7.65
N SER A 167 -6.00 15.56 6.58
CA SER A 167 -5.11 16.49 5.89
C SER A 167 -5.89 17.60 5.19
N ILE A 168 -5.33 18.80 5.20
CA ILE A 168 -5.87 19.92 4.41
C ILE A 168 -5.91 19.61 2.90
N GLY A 169 -4.97 18.79 2.40
CA GLY A 169 -4.91 18.33 1.01
C GLY A 169 -5.67 17.04 0.74
N PHE A 170 -6.46 16.55 1.71
CA PHE A 170 -7.28 15.35 1.53
C PHE A 170 -8.29 15.49 0.37
N PRO A 171 -8.97 16.64 0.15
CA PRO A 171 -10.00 16.73 -0.89
C PRO A 171 -9.49 16.42 -2.29
N GLU A 172 -8.30 16.93 -2.64
CA GLU A 172 -7.67 16.75 -3.94
C GLU A 172 -7.28 15.27 -4.15
N LEU A 173 -6.74 14.63 -3.12
CA LEU A 173 -6.46 13.19 -3.16
C LEU A 173 -7.73 12.36 -3.26
N ALA A 174 -8.73 12.67 -2.45
CA ALA A 174 -10.01 11.97 -2.39
C ALA A 174 -10.72 12.00 -3.75
N GLU A 175 -10.68 13.14 -4.45
CA GLU A 175 -11.21 13.26 -5.80
C GLU A 175 -10.50 12.33 -6.79
N ALA A 176 -9.16 12.34 -6.78
CA ALA A 176 -8.37 11.50 -7.67
C ALA A 176 -8.61 10.01 -7.40
N VAL A 177 -8.67 9.59 -6.13
CA VAL A 177 -8.94 8.21 -5.72
C VAL A 177 -10.37 7.80 -6.08
N ASN A 178 -11.38 8.64 -5.79
CA ASN A 178 -12.77 8.36 -6.14
C ASN A 178 -12.97 8.20 -7.65
N ARG A 179 -12.28 9.00 -8.47
CA ARG A 179 -12.33 8.88 -9.93
C ARG A 179 -11.85 7.50 -10.39
N GLU A 180 -10.75 6.99 -9.83
CA GLU A 180 -10.24 5.67 -10.19
C GLU A 180 -11.11 4.54 -9.63
N LEU A 181 -11.57 4.63 -8.37
CA LEU A 181 -12.46 3.64 -7.77
C LEU A 181 -13.78 3.48 -8.54
N ARG A 182 -14.36 4.58 -9.05
CA ARG A 182 -15.60 4.53 -9.84
C ARG A 182 -15.44 3.71 -11.13
N LYS A 183 -14.24 3.64 -11.70
CA LYS A 183 -13.95 2.78 -12.87
C LYS A 183 -13.94 1.29 -12.50
N ALA A 184 -13.54 0.97 -11.27
CA ALA A 184 -13.52 -0.39 -10.73
C ALA A 184 -14.89 -0.86 -10.17
N LYS A 185 -15.92 -0.01 -10.22
CA LYS A 185 -17.27 -0.30 -9.68
C LYS A 185 -18.09 -1.17 -10.65
N VAL A 186 -17.73 -2.44 -10.79
CA VAL A 186 -18.40 -3.40 -11.69
C VAL A 186 -18.63 -4.76 -11.04
N GLY A 187 -19.61 -5.52 -11.56
CA GLY A 187 -19.90 -6.90 -11.14
C GLY A 187 -20.16 -7.03 -9.64
N ASP A 188 -19.63 -8.12 -9.07
CA ASP A 188 -19.78 -8.50 -7.65
C ASP A 188 -19.10 -7.52 -6.68
N PHE A 189 -18.19 -6.67 -7.17
CA PHE A 189 -17.42 -5.72 -6.35
C PHE A 189 -18.10 -4.35 -6.21
N LYS A 190 -19.23 -4.13 -6.91
CA LYS A 190 -19.93 -2.84 -6.99
C LYS A 190 -20.31 -2.28 -5.62
N GLU A 191 -20.74 -3.13 -4.70
CA GLU A 191 -21.19 -2.74 -3.37
C GLU A 191 -20.01 -2.31 -2.49
N VAL A 192 -18.98 -3.15 -2.40
CA VAL A 192 -17.79 -2.89 -1.57
C VAL A 192 -17.07 -1.62 -2.04
N VAL A 193 -16.81 -1.50 -3.34
CA VAL A 193 -16.19 -0.30 -3.94
C VAL A 193 -17.09 0.92 -3.78
N GLY A 194 -18.41 0.75 -3.95
CA GLY A 194 -19.39 1.82 -3.78
C GLY A 194 -19.43 2.39 -2.35
N SER A 195 -19.35 1.52 -1.35
CA SER A 195 -19.30 1.90 0.06
C SER A 195 -18.06 2.75 0.36
N LEU A 196 -16.88 2.31 -0.11
CA LEU A 196 -15.62 3.06 0.06
C LEU A 196 -15.68 4.44 -0.61
N VAL A 197 -16.15 4.51 -1.86
CA VAL A 197 -16.32 5.79 -2.59
C VAL A 197 -17.20 6.77 -1.81
N ASN A 198 -18.32 6.28 -1.25
CA ASN A 198 -19.23 7.12 -0.48
C ASN A 198 -18.60 7.64 0.81
N ARG A 199 -17.78 6.82 1.50
CA ARG A 199 -17.08 7.23 2.72
C ARG A 199 -16.00 8.28 2.44
N ILE A 200 -15.19 8.06 1.40
CA ILE A 200 -14.19 9.03 0.94
C ILE A 200 -14.87 10.35 0.54
N GLU A 201 -15.98 10.30 -0.20
CA GLU A 201 -16.70 11.49 -0.65
C GLU A 201 -17.29 12.29 0.51
N LYS A 202 -17.93 11.63 1.48
CA LYS A 202 -18.45 12.30 2.69
C LYS A 202 -17.34 13.01 3.44
N ARG A 203 -16.17 12.37 3.55
CA ARG A 203 -15.03 12.98 4.23
C ARG A 203 -14.43 14.15 3.45
N ARG A 204 -14.36 14.05 2.12
CA ARG A 204 -13.94 15.13 1.22
C ARG A 204 -14.79 16.38 1.45
N LEU A 205 -16.11 16.23 1.43
CA LEU A 205 -17.04 17.34 1.60
C LEU A 205 -16.94 17.99 2.98
N LEU A 206 -16.74 17.19 4.03
CA LEU A 206 -16.51 17.71 5.39
C LEU A 206 -15.25 18.59 5.44
N ILE A 207 -14.13 18.11 4.89
CA ILE A 207 -12.88 18.89 4.91
C ILE A 207 -12.98 20.15 4.07
N LEU A 208 -13.64 20.10 2.92
CA LEU A 208 -13.87 21.30 2.09
C LEU A 208 -14.66 22.36 2.88
N LYS A 209 -15.74 21.96 3.55
CA LYS A 209 -16.53 22.86 4.38
C LYS A 209 -15.70 23.49 5.50
N GLU A 210 -14.98 22.67 6.27
CA GLU A 210 -14.12 23.19 7.35
C GLU A 210 -13.01 24.09 6.81
N ARG A 211 -12.45 23.79 5.62
CA ARG A 211 -11.42 24.62 4.97
C ARG A 211 -11.97 25.99 4.59
N GLU A 212 -13.19 26.05 4.06
CA GLU A 212 -13.87 27.32 3.73
C GLU A 212 -14.17 28.16 4.97
N GLU A 213 -14.47 27.53 6.11
CA GLU A 213 -14.68 28.21 7.39
C GLU A 213 -13.37 28.69 8.02
N ALA A 214 -12.29 27.91 7.90
CA ALA A 214 -11.02 28.16 8.57
C ALA A 214 -10.06 29.07 7.78
N PHE A 215 -10.17 29.11 6.44
CA PHE A 215 -9.25 29.86 5.58
C PHE A 215 -10.02 30.79 4.64
N ARG A 216 -9.70 32.08 4.69
CA ARG A 216 -10.16 33.06 3.70
C ARG A 216 -9.33 32.94 2.43
N LYS A 217 -9.88 33.37 1.28
CA LYS A 217 -9.17 33.33 -0.02
C LYS A 217 -7.83 34.08 -0.03
N GLU A 218 -7.66 35.03 0.89
CA GLU A 218 -6.48 35.89 1.01
C GLU A 218 -5.48 35.38 2.07
N ASP A 219 -5.82 34.31 2.80
CA ASP A 219 -4.91 33.76 3.81
C ASP A 219 -3.67 33.14 3.15
N VAL A 220 -2.50 33.57 3.63
CA VAL A 220 -1.26 32.84 3.39
C VAL A 220 -1.30 31.55 4.20
N LEU A 221 -1.17 30.40 3.52
CA LEU A 221 -1.04 29.10 4.17
C LEU A 221 0.32 29.02 4.86
N ASP A 222 0.33 29.26 6.17
CA ASP A 222 1.47 28.94 7.03
C ASP A 222 1.31 27.57 7.70
N GLU A 223 2.44 26.97 8.08
CA GLU A 223 2.46 25.61 8.64
C GLU A 223 1.73 25.49 9.98
N ASN A 224 1.67 26.56 10.78
CA ASN A 224 1.01 26.54 12.09
C ASN A 224 -0.51 26.50 11.92
N LYS A 225 -1.08 27.34 11.05
CA LYS A 225 -2.51 27.31 10.72
C LYS A 225 -2.94 25.97 10.15
N VAL A 226 -2.12 25.37 9.27
CA VAL A 226 -2.40 24.02 8.75
C VAL A 226 -2.43 22.98 9.89
N ARG A 227 -1.44 23.01 10.80
CA ARG A 227 -1.42 22.09 11.94
C ARG A 227 -2.60 22.28 12.89
N GLU A 228 -3.03 23.52 13.13
CA GLU A 228 -4.21 23.81 13.96
C GLU A 228 -5.49 23.27 13.33
N PHE A 229 -5.66 23.50 12.02
CA PHE A 229 -6.75 22.93 11.25
C PHE A 229 -6.78 21.40 11.33
N GLU A 230 -5.66 20.74 11.04
CA GLU A 230 -5.57 19.27 11.05
C GLU A 230 -5.73 18.66 12.45
N LYS A 231 -5.49 19.42 13.53
CA LYS A 231 -5.78 19.01 14.90
C LYS A 231 -7.27 19.09 15.25
N LYS A 232 -7.97 20.11 14.73
CA LYS A 232 -9.43 20.28 14.93
C LYS A 232 -10.21 19.17 14.22
N ILE A 233 -9.74 18.75 13.05
CA ILE A 233 -10.37 17.71 12.25
C ILE A 233 -10.03 16.32 12.82
N GLY A 234 -10.95 15.74 13.60
CA GLY A 234 -10.82 14.38 14.13
C GLY A 234 -10.68 13.33 13.03
N SER A 235 -9.93 12.25 13.26
CA SER A 235 -9.73 11.15 12.30
C SER A 235 -11.00 10.33 12.08
N VAL A 236 -11.13 9.73 10.90
CA VAL A 236 -12.27 8.84 10.58
C VAL A 236 -11.72 7.58 9.94
N GLU A 237 -12.19 6.43 10.41
CA GLU A 237 -11.97 5.15 9.75
C GLU A 237 -12.90 5.04 8.54
N MET A 238 -12.31 4.81 7.36
CA MET A 238 -13.03 4.63 6.10
C MET A 238 -13.46 3.20 5.87
#